data_AF-A0A2D8KNC4-F1
#
_entry.id   AF-A0A2D8KNC4-F1
#
_cell.length_a   1.000
_cell.length_b   1.000
_cell.length_c   1.000
_cell.angle_alpha   90.00
_cell.angle_beta   90.00
_cell.angle_gamma   90.00
#
_symmetry.space_group_name_H-M   'P 1'
#
loop_
_entity.id
_entity.type
_entity.pdbx_description
1 polymer ?
#
loop_
_entity_poly.entity_id
_entity_poly.type
_entity_poly.pdbx_seq_one_letter_code
_entity_poly.pdbx_strand_id
1 'polypeptide(L)'
;MDSYLLDDGLPISISPEYQGDKSIEEVMASRDPRIYETFVSDSLRINGIDFNYSTTGYATHKFLNEDIMDDPIGSSNLNPTDAPIIRFGEVLLNYAEAATELETVGGPALTQADLDKSINVLRDRPGIMIPHLEVAGGQPAVNGQVYDDPARDADVPSMIWEIRRERRIELMMEGFRLDDLKRWKKLNYVDMVDYPDINRGAWIVKADYPGANLDNLVLTEGDEGYIIPVSASESLRTFDDPRVYLSPIPLDQITLYKNNGVELEQNPGW
;
A
#
# COMPACT_ATOMS: atom_id res chain seq x y z
N MET A 1 -4.66 4.69 -1.67
CA MET A 1 -4.56 5.73 -2.71
C MET A 1 -3.48 6.75 -2.37
N ASP A 2 -3.47 7.25 -1.15
CA ASP A 2 -2.71 8.45 -0.74
C ASP A 2 -1.19 8.31 -0.81
N SER A 3 -0.66 7.08 -0.80
CA SER A 3 0.78 6.86 -0.91
C SER A 3 1.33 6.97 -2.32
N TYR A 4 0.48 6.88 -3.36
CA TYR A 4 0.92 7.12 -4.73
C TYR A 4 1.31 8.59 -4.85
N LEU A 5 2.47 8.85 -5.44
CA LEU A 5 2.91 10.21 -5.72
C LEU A 5 2.04 10.83 -6.81
N LEU A 6 2.24 12.12 -7.05
CA LEU A 6 1.78 12.74 -8.28
C LEU A 6 2.77 12.50 -9.43
N ASP A 7 2.35 12.82 -10.65
CA ASP A 7 3.18 12.70 -11.85
C ASP A 7 4.39 13.65 -11.84
N ASP A 8 4.38 14.66 -10.96
CA ASP A 8 5.52 15.51 -10.62
C ASP A 8 6.52 14.85 -9.64
N GLY A 9 6.26 13.63 -9.18
CA GLY A 9 7.12 12.87 -8.26
C GLY A 9 7.02 13.29 -6.79
N LEU A 10 6.08 14.18 -6.43
CA LEU A 10 5.88 14.65 -5.06
C LEU A 10 4.67 13.96 -4.37
N PRO A 11 4.69 13.82 -3.03
CA PRO A 11 3.54 13.35 -2.27
C PRO A 11 2.33 14.31 -2.35
N ILE A 12 1.12 13.75 -2.21
CA ILE A 12 -0.15 14.51 -2.22
C ILE A 12 -0.20 15.64 -1.18
N SER A 13 0.57 15.52 -0.10
CA SER A 13 0.62 16.46 1.02
C SER A 13 1.35 17.76 0.69
N ILE A 14 2.13 17.79 -0.39
CA ILE A 14 2.98 18.93 -0.76
C ILE A 14 2.88 19.31 -2.24
N SER A 15 2.45 18.40 -3.11
CA SER A 15 2.32 18.72 -4.53
C SER A 15 1.20 19.76 -4.75
N PRO A 16 1.45 20.82 -5.53
CA PRO A 16 0.41 21.77 -5.91
C PRO A 16 -0.59 21.18 -6.92
N GLU A 17 -0.30 20.03 -7.52
CA GLU A 17 -1.11 19.41 -8.57
C GLU A 17 -2.23 18.50 -8.00
N TYR A 18 -2.27 18.29 -6.68
CA TYR A 18 -3.26 17.42 -6.03
C TYR A 18 -4.66 18.01 -6.09
N GLN A 19 -5.58 17.30 -6.76
CA GLN A 19 -6.95 17.75 -7.00
C GLN A 19 -7.93 17.35 -5.89
N GLY A 20 -7.50 16.57 -4.89
CA GLY A 20 -8.34 16.04 -3.83
C GLY A 20 -8.76 14.59 -4.04
N ASP A 21 -9.74 14.14 -3.26
CA ASP A 21 -10.15 12.75 -3.15
C ASP A 21 -11.67 12.56 -2.99
N LYS A 22 -12.46 13.56 -3.39
CA LYS A 22 -13.92 13.53 -3.24
C LYS A 22 -14.66 12.90 -4.44
N SER A 23 -13.91 12.53 -5.47
CA SER A 23 -14.38 11.81 -6.65
C SER A 23 -13.30 10.89 -7.19
N ILE A 24 -13.66 9.88 -7.98
CA ILE A 24 -12.66 8.97 -8.58
C ILE A 24 -11.76 9.72 -9.57
N GLU A 25 -12.31 10.72 -10.26
CA GLU A 25 -11.59 11.58 -11.18
C GLU A 25 -10.51 12.40 -10.46
N GLU A 26 -10.84 13.03 -9.32
CA GLU A 26 -9.86 13.78 -8.51
C GLU A 26 -8.79 12.84 -7.92
N VAL A 27 -9.20 11.67 -7.41
CA VAL A 27 -8.27 10.67 -6.86
C VAL A 27 -7.25 10.23 -7.91
N MET A 28 -7.68 10.06 -9.17
CA MET A 28 -6.82 9.59 -10.24
C MET A 28 -6.07 10.72 -10.97
N ALA A 29 -6.46 11.98 -10.81
CA ALA A 29 -5.83 13.11 -11.50
C ALA A 29 -4.35 13.31 -11.13
N SER A 30 -3.52 13.53 -12.16
CA SER A 30 -2.08 13.87 -12.06
C SER A 30 -1.30 12.92 -11.13
N ARG A 31 -1.64 11.63 -11.12
CA ARG A 31 -1.00 10.62 -10.27
C ARG A 31 0.15 9.91 -10.97
N ASP A 32 1.06 9.36 -10.16
CA ASP A 32 1.98 8.31 -10.59
C ASP A 32 1.24 7.26 -11.43
N PRO A 33 1.63 7.05 -12.71
CA PRO A 33 0.84 6.22 -13.62
C PRO A 33 0.66 4.77 -13.17
N ARG A 34 1.47 4.26 -12.23
CA ARG A 34 1.27 2.94 -11.63
C ARG A 34 -0.08 2.79 -10.94
N ILE A 35 -0.74 3.89 -10.56
CA ILE A 35 -2.05 3.84 -9.91
C ILE A 35 -3.12 3.25 -10.84
N TYR A 36 -3.05 3.57 -12.15
CA TYR A 36 -4.03 3.11 -13.16
C TYR A 36 -3.89 1.62 -13.49
N GLU A 37 -2.67 1.08 -13.33
CA GLU A 37 -2.40 -0.36 -13.42
C GLU A 37 -2.73 -1.09 -12.11
N THR A 38 -2.90 -0.36 -11.00
CA THR A 38 -3.20 -0.98 -9.71
C THR A 38 -4.69 -1.03 -9.42
N PHE A 39 -5.43 0.03 -9.75
CA PHE A 39 -6.84 0.20 -9.42
C PHE A 39 -7.68 0.49 -10.66
N VAL A 40 -8.94 0.08 -10.62
CA VAL A 40 -9.94 0.55 -11.59
C VAL A 40 -10.05 2.06 -11.42
N SER A 41 -9.89 2.81 -12.52
CA SER A 41 -9.61 4.24 -12.49
C SER A 41 -10.74 5.12 -13.00
N ASP A 42 -11.75 4.53 -13.60
CA ASP A 42 -12.89 5.21 -14.21
C ASP A 42 -14.20 5.02 -13.42
N SER A 43 -14.20 4.15 -12.42
CA SER A 43 -15.39 3.93 -11.60
C SER A 43 -15.07 3.46 -10.18
N LEU A 44 -15.96 3.82 -9.26
CA LEU A 44 -16.09 3.14 -7.97
C LEU A 44 -16.92 1.86 -8.14
N ARG A 45 -16.78 0.93 -7.20
CA ARG A 45 -17.57 -0.30 -7.08
C ARG A 45 -18.29 -0.30 -5.75
N ILE A 46 -19.50 0.25 -5.70
CA ILE A 46 -20.17 0.62 -4.46
C ILE A 46 -21.25 -0.41 -4.08
N ASN A 47 -21.28 -0.83 -2.81
CA ASN A 47 -22.30 -1.73 -2.29
C ASN A 47 -23.70 -1.09 -2.38
N GLY A 48 -24.66 -1.84 -2.94
CA GLY A 48 -26.01 -1.34 -3.20
C GLY A 48 -26.20 -0.73 -4.60
N ILE A 49 -25.12 -0.60 -5.37
CA ILE A 49 -25.12 -0.12 -6.77
C ILE A 49 -24.53 -1.21 -7.69
N ASP A 50 -23.30 -1.62 -7.41
CA ASP A 50 -22.59 -2.63 -8.19
C ASP A 50 -22.84 -4.05 -7.66
N PHE A 51 -23.01 -5.00 -8.58
CA PHE A 51 -23.08 -6.42 -8.21
C PHE A 51 -21.75 -6.93 -7.64
N ASN A 52 -20.64 -6.61 -8.31
CA ASN A 52 -19.28 -6.89 -7.84
C ASN A 52 -18.71 -5.63 -7.16
N TYR A 53 -19.20 -5.33 -5.96
CA TYR A 53 -18.78 -4.16 -5.19
C TYR A 53 -17.48 -4.41 -4.40
N SER A 54 -16.85 -3.31 -4.00
CA SER A 54 -15.73 -3.27 -3.05
C SER A 54 -16.19 -2.66 -1.74
N THR A 55 -15.73 -3.20 -0.60
CA THR A 55 -16.04 -2.64 0.72
C THR A 55 -15.47 -1.23 0.93
N THR A 56 -14.44 -0.86 0.17
CA THR A 56 -13.85 0.48 0.19
C THR A 56 -14.35 1.35 -0.95
N GLY A 57 -15.20 0.84 -1.85
CA GLY A 57 -15.54 1.51 -3.11
C GLY A 57 -14.43 1.47 -4.19
N TYR A 58 -13.16 1.30 -3.82
CA TYR A 58 -12.05 1.15 -4.77
C TYR A 58 -11.88 -0.31 -5.18
N ALA A 59 -11.84 -0.58 -6.48
CA ALA A 59 -11.58 -1.91 -7.02
C ALA A 59 -10.15 -2.05 -7.55
N THR A 60 -9.62 -3.26 -7.47
CA THR A 60 -8.26 -3.60 -7.91
C THR A 60 -8.25 -3.93 -9.39
N HIS A 61 -7.29 -3.38 -10.13
CA HIS A 61 -7.05 -3.70 -11.53
C HIS A 61 -5.87 -4.67 -11.70
N LYS A 62 -4.84 -4.54 -10.86
CA LYS A 62 -3.63 -5.37 -10.95
C LYS A 62 -3.97 -6.86 -11.00
N PHE A 63 -3.33 -7.58 -11.92
CA PHE A 63 -3.51 -9.00 -12.20
C PHE A 63 -4.79 -9.41 -12.93
N LEU A 64 -5.72 -8.48 -13.17
CA LEU A 64 -6.82 -8.76 -14.09
C LEU A 64 -6.27 -8.82 -15.51
N ASN A 65 -6.68 -9.85 -16.25
CA ASN A 65 -6.32 -10.00 -17.65
C ASN A 65 -7.49 -9.51 -18.52
N GLU A 66 -7.40 -8.27 -18.97
CA GLU A 66 -8.44 -7.62 -19.77
C GLU A 66 -8.69 -8.35 -21.11
N ASP A 67 -7.66 -8.98 -21.70
CA ASP A 67 -7.77 -9.67 -22.99
C ASP A 67 -8.77 -10.84 -22.96
N ILE A 68 -9.01 -11.42 -21.78
CA ILE A 68 -9.92 -12.57 -21.60
C ILE A 68 -11.17 -12.22 -20.78
N MET A 69 -11.42 -10.93 -20.49
CA MET A 69 -12.49 -10.54 -19.56
C MET A 69 -13.89 -11.02 -20.00
N ASP A 70 -14.16 -10.98 -21.30
CA ASP A 70 -15.43 -11.37 -21.90
C ASP A 70 -15.43 -12.83 -22.41
N ASP A 71 -14.28 -13.50 -22.35
CA ASP A 71 -14.16 -14.89 -22.75
C ASP A 71 -14.69 -15.81 -21.64
N PRO A 72 -15.28 -16.98 -21.99
CA PRO A 72 -15.72 -17.96 -20.99
C PRO A 72 -14.61 -18.39 -20.02
N ILE A 73 -13.35 -18.33 -20.44
CA ILE A 73 -12.20 -18.66 -19.58
C ILE A 73 -11.97 -17.63 -18.47
N GLY A 74 -12.14 -16.33 -18.75
CA GLY A 74 -12.00 -15.26 -17.76
C GLY A 74 -13.12 -15.25 -16.71
N SER A 75 -14.30 -15.77 -17.08
CA SER A 75 -15.41 -16.00 -16.14
C SER A 75 -15.42 -17.39 -15.49
N SER A 76 -14.41 -18.23 -15.75
CA SER A 76 -14.35 -19.59 -15.22
C SER A 76 -13.57 -19.65 -13.89
N ASN A 77 -13.75 -20.74 -13.14
CA ASN A 77 -12.95 -21.00 -11.93
C ASN A 77 -11.45 -21.19 -12.17
N LEU A 78 -11.03 -21.32 -13.44
CA LEU A 78 -9.61 -21.44 -13.79
C LEU A 78 -8.94 -20.08 -13.97
N ASN A 79 -9.70 -19.04 -14.37
CA ASN A 79 -9.28 -17.68 -14.70
C ASN A 79 -7.76 -17.44 -14.51
N PRO A 80 -6.94 -17.84 -15.50
CA PRO A 80 -5.51 -17.93 -15.30
C PRO A 80 -4.89 -16.53 -15.22
N THR A 81 -4.07 -16.34 -14.19
CA THR A 81 -3.43 -15.07 -13.88
C THR A 81 -1.95 -15.29 -13.60
N ASP A 82 -1.11 -14.44 -14.18
CA ASP A 82 0.32 -14.44 -13.90
C ASP A 82 0.62 -13.73 -12.57
N ALA A 83 1.18 -14.48 -11.61
CA ALA A 83 1.56 -13.96 -10.29
C ALA A 83 3.06 -14.19 -10.06
N PRO A 84 3.92 -13.19 -10.35
CA PRO A 84 5.36 -13.34 -10.19
C PRO A 84 5.73 -13.48 -8.70
N ILE A 85 6.57 -14.48 -8.40
CA ILE A 85 7.10 -14.69 -7.03
C ILE A 85 8.33 -13.82 -6.77
N ILE A 86 9.14 -13.59 -7.81
CA ILE A 86 10.31 -12.70 -7.80
C ILE A 86 10.30 -11.93 -9.10
N ARG A 87 10.52 -10.62 -9.04
CA ARG A 87 10.67 -9.79 -10.23
C ARG A 87 11.71 -8.70 -10.03
N PHE A 88 12.24 -8.20 -11.14
CA PHE A 88 13.38 -7.28 -11.13
C PHE A 88 13.14 -6.01 -10.29
N GLY A 89 11.91 -5.49 -10.26
CA GLY A 89 11.59 -4.32 -9.42
C GLY A 89 11.85 -4.54 -7.93
N GLU A 90 11.58 -5.74 -7.40
CA GLU A 90 11.90 -6.08 -6.02
C GLU A 90 13.42 -6.05 -5.77
N VAL A 91 14.23 -6.56 -6.72
CA VAL A 91 15.69 -6.55 -6.63
C VAL A 91 16.23 -5.12 -6.55
N LEU A 92 15.70 -4.21 -7.36
CA LEU A 92 16.07 -2.79 -7.35
C LEU A 92 15.70 -2.12 -6.02
N LEU A 93 14.51 -2.41 -5.50
CA LEU A 93 14.06 -1.86 -4.21
C LEU A 93 14.86 -2.42 -3.02
N ASN A 94 15.17 -3.71 -3.05
CA ASN A 94 16.04 -4.35 -2.05
C ASN A 94 17.44 -3.70 -2.06
N TYR A 95 17.98 -3.40 -3.24
CA TYR A 95 19.23 -2.67 -3.38
C TYR A 95 19.15 -1.27 -2.78
N ALA A 96 18.12 -0.48 -3.13
CA ALA A 96 17.97 0.89 -2.65
C ALA A 96 17.87 0.95 -1.12
N GLU A 97 17.01 0.12 -0.52
CA GLU A 97 16.85 0.06 0.94
C GLU A 97 18.14 -0.36 1.63
N ALA A 98 18.82 -1.41 1.14
CA ALA A 98 20.10 -1.84 1.70
C ALA A 98 21.18 -0.74 1.58
N ALA A 99 21.27 -0.07 0.42
CA ALA A 99 22.24 1.00 0.19
C ALA A 99 22.04 2.19 1.14
N THR A 100 20.80 2.52 1.49
CA THR A 100 20.52 3.58 2.48
C THR A 100 20.83 3.13 3.90
N GLU A 101 20.48 1.90 4.27
CA GLU A 101 20.71 1.40 5.63
C GLU A 101 22.19 1.12 5.93
N LEU A 102 23.05 0.96 4.91
CA LEU A 102 24.49 0.70 5.08
C LEU A 102 25.19 1.74 5.95
N GLU A 103 24.82 3.01 5.88
CA GLU A 103 25.41 4.07 6.70
C GLU A 103 25.23 3.80 8.20
N THR A 104 24.09 3.22 8.59
CA THR A 104 23.75 2.92 9.99
C THR A 104 24.67 1.88 10.63
N VAL A 105 25.34 1.07 9.80
CA VAL A 105 26.28 0.03 10.21
C VAL A 105 27.74 0.35 9.82
N GLY A 106 28.02 1.63 9.50
CA GLY A 106 29.37 2.12 9.19
C GLY A 106 29.81 1.93 7.73
N GLY A 107 28.88 1.61 6.83
CA GLY A 107 29.07 1.61 5.38
C GLY A 107 29.00 3.00 4.75
N PRO A 108 29.13 3.10 3.41
CA PRO A 108 28.98 4.36 2.71
C PRO A 108 27.54 4.87 2.77
N ALA A 109 27.37 6.19 2.75
CA ALA A 109 26.07 6.84 2.58
C ALA A 109 25.51 6.60 1.17
N LEU A 110 24.18 6.61 1.05
CA LEU A 110 23.48 6.52 -0.23
C LEU A 110 23.93 7.63 -1.18
N THR A 111 24.19 7.28 -2.45
CA THR A 111 24.55 8.25 -3.49
C THR A 111 23.47 8.35 -4.58
N GLN A 112 23.53 9.41 -5.40
CA GLN A 112 22.63 9.54 -6.55
C GLN A 112 22.79 8.36 -7.52
N ALA A 113 24.03 7.88 -7.72
CA ALA A 113 24.30 6.72 -8.58
C ALA A 113 23.65 5.43 -8.06
N ASP A 114 23.37 5.33 -6.76
CA ASP A 114 22.62 4.21 -6.19
C ASP A 114 21.14 4.28 -6.54
N LEU A 115 20.53 5.48 -6.48
CA LEU A 115 19.16 5.72 -6.90
C LEU A 115 18.99 5.53 -8.42
N ASP A 116 19.94 6.04 -9.22
CA ASP A 116 19.93 6.00 -10.69
C ASP A 116 19.96 4.57 -11.26
N LYS A 117 20.57 3.63 -10.53
CA LYS A 117 20.58 2.21 -10.91
C LYS A 117 19.52 1.37 -10.19
N SER A 118 18.66 1.98 -9.37
CA SER A 118 17.63 1.29 -8.58
C SER A 118 16.23 1.92 -8.77
N ILE A 119 15.81 2.82 -7.88
CA ILE A 119 14.47 3.44 -7.92
C ILE A 119 14.26 4.21 -9.22
N ASN A 120 15.25 4.95 -9.71
CA ASN A 120 15.08 5.75 -10.91
C ASN A 120 14.98 4.89 -12.18
N VAL A 121 15.49 3.65 -12.16
CA VAL A 121 15.22 2.65 -13.23
C VAL A 121 13.73 2.31 -13.29
N LEU A 122 13.04 2.26 -12.14
CA LEU A 122 11.59 2.05 -12.09
C LEU A 122 10.82 3.29 -12.54
N ARG A 123 11.26 4.48 -12.11
CA ARG A 123 10.63 5.75 -12.49
C ARG A 123 10.78 6.06 -13.99
N ASP A 124 11.88 5.63 -14.61
CA ASP A 124 12.14 5.74 -16.05
C ASP A 124 11.45 4.67 -16.91
N ARG A 125 10.70 3.75 -16.30
CA ARG A 125 10.00 2.71 -17.08
C ARG A 125 9.02 3.40 -18.05
N PRO A 126 9.00 3.04 -19.35
CA PRO A 126 8.02 3.57 -20.28
C PRO A 126 6.60 3.39 -19.75
N GLY A 127 5.82 4.48 -19.74
CA GLY A 127 4.49 4.52 -19.15
C GLY A 127 4.42 4.95 -17.69
N ILE A 128 5.55 4.99 -16.95
CA ILE A 128 5.64 5.64 -15.62
C ILE A 128 6.19 7.07 -15.78
N MET A 129 7.46 7.19 -16.18
CA MET A 129 8.12 8.46 -16.51
C MET A 129 7.88 9.61 -15.52
N ILE A 130 7.93 9.34 -14.21
CA ILE A 130 7.86 10.38 -13.18
C ILE A 130 9.28 10.91 -12.85
N PRO A 131 9.42 12.15 -12.35
CA PRO A 131 10.72 12.71 -11.97
C PRO A 131 11.54 11.82 -11.04
N HIS A 132 12.84 11.81 -11.24
CA HIS A 132 13.79 11.01 -10.45
C HIS A 132 13.73 11.37 -8.98
N LEU A 133 13.91 10.37 -8.12
CA LEU A 133 14.24 10.60 -6.72
C LEU A 133 15.71 11.01 -6.66
N GLU A 134 15.98 12.12 -5.99
CA GLU A 134 17.31 12.68 -5.84
C GLU A 134 17.76 12.65 -4.38
N VAL A 135 19.07 12.58 -4.16
CA VAL A 135 19.69 12.77 -2.85
C VAL A 135 20.42 14.11 -2.79
N ALA A 136 19.92 15.04 -1.97
CA ALA A 136 20.52 16.34 -1.75
C ALA A 136 20.77 16.54 -0.25
N GLY A 137 22.05 16.53 0.15
CA GLY A 137 22.43 16.65 1.57
C GLY A 137 21.89 15.52 2.46
N GLY A 138 21.71 14.32 1.91
CA GLY A 138 21.11 13.17 2.61
C GLY A 138 19.58 13.22 2.73
N GLN A 139 18.94 14.21 2.14
CA GLN A 139 17.47 14.35 2.10
C GLN A 139 16.92 14.01 0.71
N PRO A 140 15.66 13.57 0.61
CA PRO A 140 15.02 13.37 -0.67
C PRO A 140 14.79 14.71 -1.37
N ALA A 141 14.99 14.72 -2.67
CA ALA A 141 14.71 15.84 -3.54
C ALA A 141 14.07 15.36 -4.84
N VAL A 142 13.36 16.26 -5.50
CA VAL A 142 12.84 16.08 -6.86
C VAL A 142 13.09 17.39 -7.61
N ASN A 143 13.59 17.31 -8.84
CA ASN A 143 13.89 18.47 -9.68
C ASN A 143 14.80 19.51 -8.97
N GLY A 144 15.78 19.03 -8.18
CA GLY A 144 16.71 19.85 -7.42
C GLY A 144 16.13 20.53 -6.17
N GLN A 145 14.88 20.24 -5.80
CA GLN A 145 14.23 20.80 -4.61
C GLN A 145 14.11 19.74 -3.52
N VAL A 146 14.74 19.99 -2.37
CA VAL A 146 14.60 19.14 -1.17
C VAL A 146 13.18 19.26 -0.63
N TYR A 147 12.60 18.13 -0.22
CA TYR A 147 11.32 18.10 0.47
C TYR A 147 11.36 17.15 1.68
N ASP A 148 10.39 17.30 2.56
CA ASP A 148 10.07 16.33 3.61
C ASP A 148 8.56 16.14 3.61
N ASP A 149 8.08 14.90 3.57
CA ASP A 149 6.65 14.62 3.56
C ASP A 149 6.05 14.88 4.94
N PRO A 150 5.10 15.83 5.09
CA PRO A 150 4.43 16.07 6.37
C PRO A 150 3.69 14.84 6.92
N ALA A 151 3.32 13.88 6.08
CA ALA A 151 2.66 12.63 6.48
C ALA A 151 3.64 11.54 6.93
N ARG A 152 4.96 11.81 6.92
CA ARG A 152 6.00 10.87 7.33
C ARG A 152 5.91 10.54 8.82
N ASP A 153 6.15 9.27 9.15
CA ASP A 153 6.47 8.91 10.53
C ASP A 153 7.80 9.55 10.93
N ALA A 154 7.75 10.43 11.94
CA ALA A 154 8.88 11.18 12.44
C ALA A 154 10.09 10.30 12.83
N ASP A 155 9.84 9.05 13.27
CA ASP A 155 10.88 8.08 13.65
C ASP A 155 11.57 7.41 12.44
N VAL A 156 11.06 7.62 11.23
CA VAL A 156 11.61 7.06 9.98
C VAL A 156 12.35 8.16 9.23
N PRO A 157 13.65 8.03 8.92
CA PRO A 157 14.38 9.02 8.14
C PRO A 157 13.68 9.32 6.80
N SER A 158 13.71 10.59 6.36
CA SER A 158 13.03 11.06 5.14
C SER A 158 13.35 10.25 3.88
N MET A 159 14.64 9.95 3.64
CA MET A 159 15.03 9.11 2.50
C MET A 159 14.49 7.68 2.61
N ILE A 160 14.55 7.06 3.79
CA ILE A 160 13.99 5.72 4.03
C ILE A 160 12.46 5.74 3.85
N TRP A 161 11.78 6.80 4.27
CA TRP A 161 10.34 6.96 4.06
C TRP A 161 9.96 6.89 2.57
N GLU A 162 10.69 7.60 1.72
CA GLU A 162 10.43 7.61 0.27
C GLU A 162 10.81 6.29 -0.40
N ILE A 163 11.90 5.63 0.03
CA ILE A 163 12.25 4.27 -0.45
C ILE A 163 11.18 3.24 -0.06
N ARG A 164 10.67 3.31 1.17
CA ARG A 164 9.59 2.43 1.65
C ARG A 164 8.26 2.73 0.95
N ARG A 165 8.00 3.99 0.58
CA ARG A 165 6.87 4.37 -0.29
C ARG A 165 7.00 3.73 -1.66
N GLU A 166 8.14 3.90 -2.34
CA GLU A 166 8.38 3.27 -3.65
C GLU A 166 8.18 1.76 -3.59
N ARG A 167 8.69 1.12 -2.53
CA ARG A 167 8.47 -0.32 -2.31
C ARG A 167 6.99 -0.67 -2.17
N ARG A 168 6.23 0.11 -1.39
CA ARG A 168 4.78 -0.09 -1.21
C ARG A 168 4.02 0.04 -2.53
N ILE A 169 4.40 0.99 -3.38
CA ILE A 169 3.71 1.28 -4.64
C ILE A 169 4.02 0.22 -5.68
N GLU A 170 5.31 -0.06 -5.90
CA GLU A 170 5.75 -1.01 -6.91
C GLU A 170 5.20 -2.41 -6.60
N LEU A 171 5.29 -2.87 -5.34
CA LEU A 171 4.92 -4.23 -4.92
C LEU A 171 3.49 -4.33 -4.34
N MET A 172 2.63 -3.35 -4.61
CA MET A 172 1.23 -3.37 -4.15
C MET A 172 0.53 -4.65 -4.64
N MET A 173 -0.21 -5.32 -3.76
CA MET A 173 -0.90 -6.61 -4.01
C MET A 173 0.00 -7.82 -4.31
N GLU A 174 1.32 -7.73 -4.08
CA GLU A 174 2.27 -8.83 -4.34
C GLU A 174 2.68 -9.59 -3.06
N GLY A 175 1.96 -9.42 -1.95
CA GLY A 175 2.19 -10.17 -0.71
C GLY A 175 3.28 -9.62 0.23
N PHE A 176 3.99 -8.55 -0.13
CA PHE A 176 5.12 -8.03 0.66
C PHE A 176 4.73 -7.16 1.87
N ARG A 177 3.58 -6.48 1.83
CA ARG A 177 3.29 -5.39 2.78
C ARG A 177 3.28 -5.85 4.24
N LEU A 178 2.78 -7.05 4.53
CA LEU A 178 2.75 -7.57 5.90
C LEU A 178 4.18 -7.80 6.43
N ASP A 179 5.02 -8.47 5.65
CA ASP A 179 6.38 -8.79 6.04
C ASP A 179 7.27 -7.55 6.10
N ASP A 180 7.04 -6.59 5.21
CA ASP A 180 7.68 -5.26 5.26
C ASP A 180 7.37 -4.54 6.58
N LEU A 181 6.09 -4.45 6.97
CA LEU A 181 5.72 -3.81 8.23
C LEU A 181 6.27 -4.56 9.46
N LYS A 182 6.32 -5.89 9.41
CA LYS A 182 6.92 -6.71 10.47
C LYS A 182 8.41 -6.44 10.63
N ARG A 183 9.19 -6.54 9.54
CA ARG A 183 10.66 -6.35 9.59
C ARG A 183 11.06 -4.91 9.90
N TRP A 184 10.24 -3.94 9.52
CA TRP A 184 10.43 -2.54 9.90
C TRP A 184 9.99 -2.22 11.33
N LYS A 185 9.35 -3.16 12.04
CA LYS A 185 8.68 -2.95 13.34
C LYS A 185 7.70 -1.77 13.31
N LYS A 186 6.91 -1.67 12.24
CA LYS A 186 5.89 -0.64 12.03
C LYS A 186 4.49 -1.24 11.84
N LEU A 187 4.26 -2.44 12.37
CA LEU A 187 2.97 -3.11 12.22
C LEU A 187 1.85 -2.40 13.01
N ASN A 188 2.19 -1.49 13.93
CA ASN A 188 1.23 -0.59 14.57
C ASN A 188 0.48 0.31 13.58
N TYR A 189 1.03 0.57 12.38
CA TYR A 189 0.34 1.36 11.34
C TYR A 189 -0.96 0.74 10.84
N VAL A 190 -1.24 -0.54 11.16
CA VAL A 190 -2.50 -1.19 10.78
C VAL A 190 -3.55 -1.14 11.90
N ASP A 191 -3.28 -0.47 13.02
CA ASP A 191 -4.23 -0.27 14.10
C ASP A 191 -5.30 0.76 13.69
N MET A 192 -6.54 0.32 13.58
CA MET A 192 -7.69 1.15 13.18
C MET A 192 -8.26 2.01 14.32
N VAL A 193 -7.84 1.77 15.56
CA VAL A 193 -8.23 2.57 16.72
C VAL A 193 -7.29 3.78 16.84
N ASP A 194 -5.99 3.54 16.76
CA ASP A 194 -4.99 4.61 16.84
C ASP A 194 -4.90 5.41 15.52
N TYR A 195 -5.17 4.77 14.38
CA TYR A 195 -5.13 5.37 13.05
C TYR A 195 -6.44 5.15 12.28
N PRO A 196 -7.57 5.77 12.68
CA PRO A 196 -8.89 5.51 12.08
C PRO A 196 -8.95 5.80 10.57
N ASP A 197 -8.10 6.70 10.08
CA ASP A 197 -8.07 7.12 8.68
C ASP A 197 -7.67 5.99 7.71
N ILE A 198 -6.97 4.95 8.20
CA ILE A 198 -6.61 3.79 7.37
C ILE A 198 -7.82 2.92 7.01
N ASN A 199 -8.94 3.12 7.71
CA ASN A 199 -10.22 2.45 7.49
C ASN A 199 -11.19 3.35 6.70
N ARG A 200 -10.66 4.23 5.84
CA ARG A 200 -11.44 5.01 4.88
C ARG A 200 -11.40 4.36 3.49
N GLY A 201 -12.56 4.28 2.87
CA GLY A 201 -12.75 3.98 1.46
C GLY A 201 -12.90 5.25 0.63
N ALA A 202 -13.59 5.14 -0.49
CA ALA A 202 -13.90 6.25 -1.38
C ALA A 202 -14.89 7.21 -0.73
N TRP A 203 -14.76 8.50 -1.07
CA TRP A 203 -15.79 9.49 -0.77
C TRP A 203 -16.98 9.30 -1.71
N ILE A 204 -18.20 9.36 -1.16
CA ILE A 204 -19.44 9.37 -1.95
C ILE A 204 -20.44 10.36 -1.36
N VAL A 205 -21.39 10.82 -2.19
CA VAL A 205 -22.60 11.52 -1.75
C VAL A 205 -23.79 10.64 -2.11
N LYS A 206 -24.61 10.24 -1.13
CA LYS A 206 -25.72 9.29 -1.37
C LYS A 206 -26.73 9.82 -2.40
N ALA A 207 -26.92 11.15 -2.44
CA ALA A 207 -27.84 11.80 -3.37
C ALA A 207 -27.45 11.62 -4.85
N ASP A 208 -26.19 11.32 -5.15
CA ASP A 208 -25.72 11.06 -6.52
C ASP A 208 -26.20 9.71 -7.08
N TYR A 209 -26.77 8.86 -6.22
CA TYR A 209 -27.21 7.50 -6.57
C TYR A 209 -28.71 7.30 -6.29
N PRO A 210 -29.60 8.03 -6.99
CA PRO A 210 -31.03 7.95 -6.76
C PRO A 210 -31.57 6.54 -7.02
N GLY A 211 -32.24 5.96 -6.02
CA GLY A 211 -32.84 4.63 -6.10
C GLY A 211 -31.91 3.46 -5.71
N ALA A 212 -30.64 3.73 -5.41
CA ALA A 212 -29.75 2.73 -4.83
C ALA A 212 -30.11 2.45 -3.36
N ASN A 213 -29.91 1.19 -2.91
CA ASN A 213 -30.05 0.84 -1.50
C ASN A 213 -28.70 0.97 -0.81
N LEU A 214 -28.45 2.13 -0.19
CA LEU A 214 -27.19 2.45 0.48
C LEU A 214 -27.29 2.37 2.02
N ASP A 215 -28.34 1.74 2.56
CA ASP A 215 -28.60 1.68 4.01
C ASP A 215 -27.49 0.95 4.78
N ASN A 216 -26.78 0.04 4.10
CA ASN A 216 -25.68 -0.73 4.68
C ASN A 216 -24.32 0.00 4.62
N LEU A 217 -24.24 1.20 4.02
CA LEU A 217 -23.01 1.99 3.99
C LEU A 217 -22.96 2.93 5.19
N VAL A 218 -21.83 2.85 5.91
CA VAL A 218 -21.46 3.82 6.94
C VAL A 218 -20.51 4.83 6.31
N LEU A 219 -20.88 6.11 6.36
CA LEU A 219 -20.08 7.23 5.86
C LEU A 219 -19.59 8.09 7.02
N THR A 220 -18.48 8.80 6.82
CA THR A 220 -17.93 9.71 7.84
C THR A 220 -18.83 10.91 8.16
N GLU A 221 -19.66 11.36 7.21
CA GLU A 221 -20.40 12.63 7.29
C GLU A 221 -21.91 12.48 6.97
N GLY A 222 -22.52 11.41 7.50
CA GLY A 222 -23.96 11.18 7.37
C GLY A 222 -24.35 10.69 5.97
N ASP A 223 -24.89 11.60 5.15
CA ASP A 223 -25.33 11.29 3.77
C ASP A 223 -24.25 11.54 2.71
N GLU A 224 -23.09 12.05 3.13
CA GLU A 224 -21.87 12.12 2.34
C GLU A 224 -20.67 11.69 3.20
N GLY A 225 -19.51 11.51 2.58
CA GLY A 225 -18.27 11.22 3.28
C GLY A 225 -17.54 9.98 2.77
N TYR A 226 -16.42 9.65 3.41
CA TYR A 226 -15.68 8.43 3.14
C TYR A 226 -16.46 7.22 3.62
N ILE A 227 -16.52 6.18 2.78
CA ILE A 227 -17.00 4.85 3.20
C ILE A 227 -16.13 4.35 4.34
N ILE A 228 -16.74 3.82 5.40
CA ILE A 228 -16.08 3.15 6.51
C ILE A 228 -16.30 1.63 6.36
N PRO A 229 -15.32 0.87 5.83
CA PRO A 229 -15.48 -0.56 5.57
C PRO A 229 -15.74 -1.39 6.82
N VAL A 230 -15.10 -1.02 7.94
CA VAL A 230 -15.24 -1.71 9.23
C VAL A 230 -15.80 -0.73 10.25
N SER A 231 -17.11 -0.77 10.50
CA SER A 231 -17.78 0.14 11.44
C SER A 231 -18.04 -0.47 12.82
N ALA A 232 -18.08 -1.79 12.93
CA ALA A 232 -18.28 -2.50 14.18
C ALA A 232 -16.98 -2.52 15.01
N SER A 233 -17.04 -2.06 16.26
CA SER A 233 -15.89 -1.91 17.14
C SER A 233 -15.08 -3.19 17.36
N GLU A 234 -15.76 -4.33 17.44
CA GLU A 234 -15.19 -5.66 17.63
C GLU A 234 -14.50 -6.22 16.38
N SER A 235 -14.74 -5.62 15.22
CA SER A 235 -14.10 -5.98 13.95
C SER A 235 -12.92 -5.07 13.61
N LEU A 236 -12.72 -3.97 14.37
CA LEU A 236 -11.58 -3.08 14.17
C LEU A 236 -10.29 -3.85 14.39
N ARG A 237 -9.36 -3.69 13.46
CA ARG A 237 -8.04 -4.27 13.58
C ARG A 237 -7.26 -3.49 14.64
N THR A 238 -6.75 -4.19 15.63
CA THR A 238 -5.88 -3.63 16.67
C THR A 238 -4.48 -4.23 16.59
N PHE A 239 -3.49 -3.46 17.03
CA PHE A 239 -2.11 -3.87 17.16
C PHE A 239 -1.86 -4.49 18.54
N ASP A 240 -1.54 -5.78 18.56
CA ASP A 240 -1.34 -6.58 19.78
C ASP A 240 0.12 -7.07 19.90
N ASP A 241 1.00 -6.21 20.38
CA ASP A 241 2.43 -6.51 20.62
C ASP A 241 2.60 -7.31 21.93
N PRO A 242 3.38 -8.42 21.96
CA PRO A 242 4.30 -8.91 20.92
C PRO A 242 3.75 -9.96 19.95
N ARG A 243 2.47 -10.34 20.05
CA ARG A 243 1.91 -11.48 19.30
C ARG A 243 1.92 -11.29 17.79
N VAL A 244 1.79 -10.05 17.33
CA VAL A 244 1.60 -9.75 15.90
C VAL A 244 2.85 -9.93 15.03
N TYR A 245 4.05 -10.05 15.62
CA TYR A 245 5.29 -10.18 14.87
C TYR A 245 5.65 -11.63 14.50
N LEU A 246 5.18 -12.62 15.27
CA LEU A 246 5.49 -14.03 15.08
C LEU A 246 4.20 -14.86 15.08
N SER A 247 4.08 -15.79 14.13
CA SER A 247 2.94 -16.71 14.10
C SER A 247 3.00 -17.69 15.28
N PRO A 248 1.85 -18.10 15.87
CA PRO A 248 1.86 -19.09 16.95
C PRO A 248 2.39 -20.43 16.45
N ILE A 249 3.16 -21.11 17.28
CA ILE A 249 3.50 -22.52 17.10
C ILE A 249 2.24 -23.34 17.41
N PRO A 250 1.79 -24.23 16.50
CA PRO A 250 0.61 -25.05 16.76
C PRO A 250 0.75 -25.92 18.01
N LEU A 251 -0.29 -25.99 18.84
CA LEU A 251 -0.26 -26.67 20.14
C LEU A 251 0.01 -28.18 20.04
N ASP A 252 -0.41 -28.80 18.94
CA ASP A 252 -0.14 -30.19 18.61
C ASP A 252 1.35 -30.44 18.34
N GLN A 253 2.06 -29.47 17.73
CA GLN A 253 3.52 -29.54 17.57
C GLN A 253 4.24 -29.43 18.91
N ILE A 254 3.84 -28.49 19.76
CA ILE A 254 4.37 -28.38 21.14
C ILE A 254 4.15 -29.69 21.91
N THR A 255 2.94 -30.24 21.81
CA THR A 255 2.58 -31.53 22.44
C THR A 255 3.42 -32.69 21.89
N LEU A 256 3.62 -32.75 20.57
CA LEU A 256 4.42 -33.78 19.92
C LEU A 256 5.87 -33.76 20.42
N TYR A 257 6.50 -32.59 20.45
CA TYR A 257 7.88 -32.44 20.94
C TYR A 257 7.99 -32.86 22.40
N LYS A 258 7.05 -32.40 23.25
CA LYS A 258 6.99 -32.78 24.66
C LYS A 258 6.87 -34.29 24.87
N ASN A 259 6.03 -34.96 24.09
CA ASN A 259 5.87 -36.42 24.15
C ASN A 259 7.14 -37.18 23.73
N ASN A 260 8.04 -36.54 22.99
CA ASN A 260 9.34 -37.09 22.60
C ASN A 260 10.49 -36.58 23.49
N GLY A 261 10.18 -35.99 24.65
CA GLY A 261 11.18 -35.55 25.62
C GLY A 261 11.92 -34.26 25.24
N VAL A 262 11.40 -33.47 24.30
CA VAL A 262 11.96 -32.18 23.89
C VAL A 262 10.99 -31.06 24.27
N GLU A 263 11.51 -30.02 24.90
CA GLU A 263 10.73 -28.80 25.18
C GLU A 263 10.74 -27.88 23.95
N LEU A 264 9.54 -27.46 23.51
CA LEU A 264 9.34 -26.49 22.46
C LEU A 264 8.51 -25.33 23.03
N GLU A 265 9.17 -24.21 23.29
CA GLU A 265 8.54 -23.01 23.83
C GLU A 265 7.71 -22.28 22.77
N GLN A 266 6.62 -21.65 23.19
CA GLN A 266 5.76 -20.86 22.33
C GLN A 266 6.39 -19.49 21.99
N ASN A 267 6.02 -18.92 20.85
CA ASN A 267 6.38 -17.55 20.49
C ASN A 267 5.80 -16.53 21.49
N PRO A 268 6.50 -15.40 21.75
CA PRO A 268 6.08 -14.42 22.73
C PRO A 268 4.62 -13.98 22.62
N GLY A 269 3.91 -14.05 23.74
CA GLY A 269 2.51 -13.65 23.88
C GLY A 269 1.49 -14.74 23.58
N TRP A 270 1.80 -15.74 22.75
CA TRP A 270 0.85 -16.79 22.35
C TRP A 270 0.64 -17.89 23.40
#